data_AF-A0A7W0YCA7-F1
#
_entry.id   AF-A0A7W0YCA7-F1
#
_cell.length_a   1.000
_cell.length_b   1.000
_cell.length_c   1.000
_cell.angle_alpha   90.00
_cell.angle_beta   90.00
_cell.angle_gamma   90.00
#
_symmetry.space_group_name_H-M   'P 1'
#
loop_
_entity.id
_entity.type
_entity.pdbx_description
1 polymer ?
#
loop_
_entity_poly.entity_id
_entity_poly.type
_entity_poly.pdbx_seq_one_letter_code
_entity_poly.pdbx_strand_id
1 'polypeptide(L)'
;MNILVVKLGATGDVVRTTPLVSRLGGHTVWLTDSKNFVLLDGVGEGVECHPWERRDYIRDRKYDLIINLEDSLEVAECLRGIKAETRFGAYGEADGTLRYTDSSRAWFDLSLISAHGREEADRLKLLNRRTYQDLIFDGLGLEFEGEKYSLPTPIETGLRGDVAIAADSGPVWPMKKWAYYDELKERLEGHGLTVNVLPKRPSLLEHLADVQKHRCLVGGDSLPMHFALGTGTP
;
A
#
# COMPACT_ATOMS: atom_id res chain seq x y z
N MET A 1 -0.28 -20.72 11.26
CA MET A 1 0.74 -19.69 11.52
C MET A 1 0.02 -18.46 12.04
N ASN A 2 0.56 -17.81 13.06
CA ASN A 2 0.07 -16.54 13.60
C ASN A 2 1.03 -15.44 13.16
N ILE A 3 0.55 -14.53 12.34
CA ILE A 3 1.38 -13.54 11.65
C ILE A 3 0.94 -12.15 12.07
N LEU A 4 1.89 -11.25 12.28
CA LEU A 4 1.62 -9.83 12.45
C LEU A 4 2.18 -9.08 11.24
N VAL A 5 1.32 -8.36 10.52
CA VAL A 5 1.71 -7.43 9.47
C VAL A 5 1.51 -6.01 9.98
N VAL A 6 2.52 -5.16 9.83
CA VAL A 6 2.41 -3.73 10.13
C VAL A 6 2.71 -2.94 8.86
N LYS A 7 1.66 -2.31 8.33
CA LYS A 7 1.72 -1.35 7.23
C LYS A 7 0.66 -0.29 7.47
N LEU A 8 1.11 0.89 7.89
CA LEU A 8 0.27 1.99 8.36
C LEU A 8 -0.05 2.98 7.25
N GLY A 9 1.01 3.61 6.72
CA GLY A 9 0.92 4.81 5.91
C GLY A 9 0.95 4.54 4.41
N ALA A 10 0.78 5.60 3.63
CA ALA A 10 0.65 5.58 2.17
C ALA A 10 -0.40 4.57 1.69
N THR A 11 -1.66 5.00 1.55
CA THR A 11 -2.79 4.10 1.25
C THR A 11 -2.57 3.21 0.02
N GLY A 12 -1.88 3.70 -1.02
CA GLY A 12 -1.50 2.87 -2.17
C GLY A 12 -0.55 1.73 -1.80
N ASP A 13 0.40 1.97 -0.89
CA ASP A 13 1.29 0.93 -0.36
C ASP A 13 0.53 -0.06 0.53
N VAL A 14 -0.46 0.38 1.31
CA VAL A 14 -1.35 -0.55 2.03
C VAL A 14 -2.06 -1.48 1.06
N VAL A 15 -2.72 -0.93 0.04
CA VAL A 15 -3.46 -1.71 -0.96
C VAL A 15 -2.55 -2.67 -1.72
N ARG A 16 -1.39 -2.22 -2.21
CA ARG A 16 -0.46 -3.07 -2.97
C ARG A 16 0.24 -4.14 -2.12
N THR A 17 0.11 -4.08 -0.78
CA THR A 17 0.60 -5.11 0.15
C THR A 17 -0.43 -6.23 0.34
N THR A 18 -1.72 -5.97 0.08
CA THR A 18 -2.79 -6.97 0.24
C THR A 18 -2.58 -8.29 -0.52
N PRO A 19 -1.91 -8.37 -1.68
CA PRO A 19 -1.60 -9.66 -2.31
C PRO A 19 -0.90 -10.64 -1.37
N LEU A 20 -0.07 -10.13 -0.45
CA LEU A 20 0.68 -10.94 0.49
C LEU A 20 -0.23 -11.82 1.36
N VAL A 21 -1.40 -11.32 1.79
CA VAL A 21 -2.29 -12.08 2.67
C VAL A 21 -2.87 -13.33 2.01
N SER A 22 -2.96 -13.36 0.68
CA SER A 22 -3.43 -14.55 -0.05
C SER A 22 -2.42 -15.71 -0.02
N ARG A 23 -1.14 -15.42 0.29
CA ARG A 23 -0.05 -16.40 0.35
C ARG A 23 0.40 -16.70 1.77
N LEU A 24 0.15 -15.78 2.69
CA LEU A 24 0.36 -15.98 4.12
C LEU A 24 -0.72 -16.92 4.67
N GLY A 25 -0.39 -18.20 4.85
CA GLY A 25 -1.31 -19.16 5.47
C GLY A 25 -1.51 -18.92 6.97
N GLY A 26 -2.73 -19.11 7.47
CA GLY A 26 -3.05 -19.04 8.90
C GLY A 26 -3.80 -17.77 9.32
N HIS A 27 -3.61 -17.35 10.57
CA HIS A 27 -4.22 -16.13 11.12
C HIS A 27 -3.25 -14.96 10.99
N THR A 28 -3.70 -13.88 10.36
CA THR A 28 -2.91 -12.66 10.17
C THR A 28 -3.57 -11.50 10.92
N VAL A 29 -2.87 -10.94 11.90
CA VAL A 29 -3.21 -9.64 12.49
C VAL A 29 -2.56 -8.55 11.64
N TRP A 30 -3.34 -7.59 11.15
CA TRP A 30 -2.82 -6.46 10.38
C TRP A 30 -3.01 -5.15 11.15
N LEU A 31 -1.93 -4.42 11.44
CA LEU A 31 -1.99 -3.05 11.95
C LEU A 31 -1.84 -2.03 10.82
N THR A 32 -2.78 -1.09 10.73
CA THR A 32 -2.81 -0.03 9.71
C THR A 32 -3.21 1.33 10.31
N ASP A 33 -2.97 2.44 9.60
CA ASP A 33 -3.55 3.74 9.95
C ASP A 33 -5.09 3.66 9.90
N SER A 34 -5.77 4.31 10.86
CA SER A 34 -7.24 4.32 10.98
C SER A 34 -7.98 4.63 9.67
N LYS A 35 -7.46 5.54 8.84
CA LYS A 35 -8.12 5.88 7.56
C LYS A 35 -8.16 4.71 6.57
N ASN A 36 -7.18 3.81 6.66
CA ASN A 36 -7.01 2.68 5.75
C ASN A 36 -7.75 1.42 6.25
N PHE A 37 -8.20 1.39 7.51
CA PHE A 37 -8.90 0.25 8.11
C PHE A 37 -10.06 -0.23 7.24
N VAL A 38 -10.85 0.69 6.68
CA VAL A 38 -12.00 0.38 5.82
C VAL A 38 -11.62 -0.38 4.53
N LEU A 39 -10.36 -0.30 4.08
CA LEU A 39 -9.86 -1.04 2.92
C LEU A 39 -9.37 -2.44 3.26
N LEU A 40 -9.14 -2.74 4.54
CA LEU A 40 -8.59 -4.00 5.01
C LEU A 40 -9.59 -4.86 5.79
N ASP A 41 -10.71 -4.26 6.22
CA ASP A 41 -11.77 -5.00 6.89
C ASP A 41 -12.37 -6.06 5.94
N GLY A 42 -12.30 -7.33 6.33
CA GLY A 42 -12.75 -8.45 5.51
C GLY A 42 -11.94 -8.74 4.24
N VAL A 43 -10.69 -8.23 4.14
CA VAL A 43 -9.85 -8.32 2.94
C VAL A 43 -9.34 -9.73 2.60
N GLY A 44 -9.47 -10.68 3.53
CA GLY A 44 -9.07 -12.06 3.33
C GLY A 44 -9.54 -12.95 4.47
N GLU A 45 -9.72 -14.24 4.18
CA GLU A 45 -10.03 -15.23 5.20
C GLU A 45 -8.87 -15.30 6.21
N GLY A 46 -9.20 -15.26 7.51
CA GLY A 46 -8.17 -15.29 8.56
C GLY A 46 -7.39 -13.99 8.76
N VAL A 47 -7.74 -12.90 8.05
CA VAL A 47 -7.14 -11.57 8.26
C VAL A 47 -7.98 -10.78 9.27
N GLU A 48 -7.35 -10.39 10.36
CA GLU A 48 -7.92 -9.55 11.40
C GLU A 48 -7.21 -8.20 11.42
N CYS A 49 -7.85 -7.17 10.86
CA CYS A 49 -7.28 -5.83 10.81
C CYS A 49 -7.59 -5.03 12.08
N HIS A 50 -6.65 -4.20 12.52
CA HIS A 50 -6.86 -3.22 13.58
C HIS A 50 -6.21 -1.87 13.23
N PRO A 51 -6.85 -0.75 13.59
CA PRO A 51 -6.21 0.56 13.52
C PRO A 51 -5.02 0.66 14.49
N TRP A 52 -3.99 1.43 14.14
CA TRP A 52 -2.76 1.63 14.92
C TRP A 52 -3.01 2.09 16.36
N GLU A 53 -4.06 2.88 16.55
CA GLU A 53 -4.49 3.36 17.87
C GLU A 53 -4.86 2.20 18.81
N ARG A 54 -5.20 1.03 18.26
CA ARG A 54 -5.49 -0.23 18.99
C ARG A 54 -4.31 -1.21 19.04
N ARG A 55 -3.08 -0.74 18.78
CA ARG A 55 -1.86 -1.58 18.81
C ARG A 55 -1.61 -2.33 20.12
N ASP A 56 -2.22 -1.96 21.24
CA ASP A 56 -2.07 -2.76 22.46
C ASP A 56 -2.62 -4.20 22.29
N TYR A 57 -3.48 -4.44 21.29
CA TYR A 57 -3.96 -5.77 20.90
C TYR A 57 -2.84 -6.78 20.61
N ILE A 58 -1.66 -6.31 20.18
CA ILE A 58 -0.55 -7.19 19.77
C ILE A 58 0.43 -7.56 20.89
N ARG A 59 0.36 -6.92 22.07
CA ARG A 59 1.41 -7.01 23.10
C ARG A 59 1.51 -8.37 23.81
N ASP A 60 0.38 -9.00 24.11
CA ASP A 60 0.33 -10.25 24.88
C ASP A 60 0.24 -11.52 24.01
N ARG A 61 0.64 -11.39 22.74
CA ARG A 61 0.55 -12.46 21.74
C ARG A 61 1.94 -12.93 21.32
N LYS A 62 2.04 -14.22 20.96
CA LYS A 62 3.20 -14.79 20.30
C LYS A 62 2.89 -14.90 18.80
N TYR A 63 3.81 -14.44 17.98
CA TYR A 63 3.75 -14.57 16.54
C TYR A 63 4.80 -15.56 16.05
N ASP A 64 4.49 -16.25 14.96
CA ASP A 64 5.48 -17.04 14.24
C ASP A 64 6.30 -16.11 13.34
N LEU A 65 5.65 -15.08 12.77
CA LEU A 65 6.26 -14.09 11.89
C LEU A 65 5.73 -12.68 12.19
N ILE A 66 6.63 -11.71 12.33
CA ILE A 66 6.31 -10.28 12.29
C ILE A 66 6.89 -9.67 11.01
N ILE A 67 6.05 -9.00 10.24
CA ILE A 67 6.39 -8.27 9.00
C ILE A 67 6.17 -6.78 9.28
N ASN A 68 7.25 -6.01 9.42
CA ASN A 68 7.19 -4.56 9.62
C ASN A 68 7.64 -3.82 8.35
N LEU A 69 6.69 -3.19 7.66
CA LEU A 69 6.90 -2.49 6.39
C LEU A 69 6.88 -0.95 6.55
N GLU A 70 7.15 -0.49 7.77
CA GLU A 70 7.19 0.93 8.14
C GLU A 70 8.59 1.39 8.51
N ASP A 71 9.04 2.45 7.86
CA ASP A 71 10.29 3.18 8.12
C ASP A 71 10.15 4.12 9.35
N SER A 72 9.53 3.66 10.45
CA SER A 72 9.19 4.49 11.61
C SER A 72 9.76 3.94 12.92
N LEU A 73 10.44 4.81 13.67
CA LEU A 73 10.97 4.47 14.99
C LEU A 73 9.84 4.16 15.97
N GLU A 74 8.72 4.90 15.91
CA GLU A 74 7.54 4.62 16.76
C GLU A 74 7.04 3.19 16.58
N VAL A 75 6.95 2.74 15.32
CA VAL A 75 6.50 1.38 15.00
C VAL A 75 7.52 0.35 15.47
N ALA A 76 8.80 0.58 15.17
CA ALA A 76 9.88 -0.29 15.58
C ALA A 76 9.97 -0.47 17.11
N GLU A 77 9.80 0.62 17.87
CA GLU A 77 9.73 0.61 19.32
C GLU A 77 8.49 -0.12 19.85
N CYS A 78 7.33 0.08 19.22
CA CYS A 78 6.11 -0.65 19.61
C CYS A 78 6.27 -2.16 19.44
N LEU A 79 7.01 -2.59 18.42
CA LEU A 79 7.30 -4.00 18.14
C LEU A 79 8.47 -4.56 18.96
N ARG A 80 9.18 -3.71 19.71
CA ARG A 80 10.26 -4.12 20.61
C ARG A 80 9.67 -4.94 21.76
N GLY A 81 10.22 -6.11 21.99
CA GLY A 81 9.78 -7.03 23.06
C GLY A 81 8.59 -7.93 22.70
N ILE A 82 7.94 -7.73 21.55
CA ILE A 82 6.91 -8.68 21.08
C ILE A 82 7.58 -9.98 20.67
N LYS A 83 7.07 -11.12 21.17
CA LYS A 83 7.66 -12.44 20.91
C LYS A 83 7.34 -12.87 19.48
N ALA A 84 8.39 -13.15 18.70
CA ALA A 84 8.30 -13.64 17.33
C ALA A 84 9.39 -14.68 17.06
N GLU A 85 9.08 -15.74 16.31
CA GLU A 85 10.10 -16.71 15.87
C GLU A 85 10.94 -16.12 14.74
N THR A 86 10.30 -15.46 13.78
CA THR A 86 10.94 -14.78 12.66
C THR A 86 10.46 -13.33 12.57
N ARG A 87 11.35 -12.45 12.11
CA ARG A 87 11.06 -11.05 11.81
C ARG A 87 11.48 -10.73 10.38
N PHE A 88 10.69 -9.91 9.71
CA PHE A 88 10.96 -9.36 8.39
C PHE A 88 10.72 -7.86 8.41
N GLY A 89 11.65 -7.10 7.85
CA GLY A 89 11.53 -5.66 7.69
C GLY A 89 12.20 -4.84 8.78
N ALA A 90 11.68 -3.64 9.01
CA ALA A 90 12.34 -2.64 9.85
C ALA A 90 12.25 -2.98 11.35
N TYR A 91 13.29 -2.63 12.10
CA TYR A 91 13.36 -2.77 13.55
C TYR A 91 14.27 -1.69 14.16
N GLY A 92 14.15 -1.46 15.46
CA GLY A 92 14.84 -0.38 16.17
C GLY A 92 15.90 -0.93 17.10
N GLU A 93 17.13 -0.45 16.96
CA GLU A 93 18.23 -0.73 17.87
C GLU A 93 18.12 0.08 19.17
N ALA A 94 18.80 -0.37 20.23
CA ALA A 94 18.73 0.26 21.55
C ALA A 94 19.18 1.73 21.57
N ASP A 95 19.97 2.16 20.59
CA ASP A 95 20.43 3.53 20.40
C ASP A 95 19.44 4.43 19.64
N GLY A 96 18.27 3.90 19.25
CA GLY A 96 17.24 4.60 18.48
C GLY A 96 17.45 4.56 16.97
N THR A 97 18.47 3.85 16.48
CA THR A 97 18.70 3.68 15.04
C THR A 97 17.71 2.68 14.44
N LEU A 98 17.11 3.04 13.30
CA LEU A 98 16.35 2.09 12.49
C LEU A 98 17.29 1.24 11.64
N ARG A 99 17.09 -0.08 11.69
CA ARG A 99 17.69 -1.07 10.80
C ARG A 99 16.60 -1.92 10.20
N TYR A 100 16.99 -2.83 9.32
CA TYR A 100 16.07 -3.77 8.70
C TYR A 100 16.76 -5.11 8.50
N THR A 101 15.96 -6.16 8.43
CA THR A 101 16.48 -7.53 8.29
C THR A 101 17.19 -7.74 6.95
N ASP A 102 18.18 -8.64 6.95
CA ASP A 102 18.92 -9.04 5.74
C ASP A 102 18.01 -9.52 4.61
N SER A 103 16.93 -10.23 4.96
CA SER A 103 15.92 -10.74 4.02
C SER A 103 15.05 -9.64 3.40
N SER A 104 14.93 -8.48 4.04
CA SER A 104 14.14 -7.35 3.53
C SER A 104 14.97 -6.30 2.78
N ARG A 105 16.29 -6.50 2.65
CA ARG A 105 17.21 -5.53 2.04
C ARG A 105 16.79 -5.05 0.66
N ALA A 106 16.29 -5.97 -0.18
CA ALA A 106 15.87 -5.65 -1.54
C ALA A 106 14.82 -4.52 -1.61
N TRP A 107 13.98 -4.37 -0.58
CA TRP A 107 13.05 -3.25 -0.45
C TRP A 107 13.66 -2.06 0.29
N PHE A 108 14.23 -2.26 1.47
CA PHE A 108 14.68 -1.17 2.34
C PHE A 108 15.97 -0.48 1.86
N ASP A 109 16.79 -1.12 1.04
CA ASP A 109 17.92 -0.48 0.36
C ASP A 109 17.43 0.65 -0.58
N LEU A 110 16.17 0.62 -1.00
CA LEU A 110 15.49 1.64 -1.80
C LEU A 110 14.71 2.65 -0.94
N SER A 111 14.61 2.46 0.37
CA SER A 111 13.74 3.24 1.26
C SER A 111 14.48 4.37 1.98
N LEU A 112 13.77 5.10 2.85
CA LEU A 112 14.33 6.24 3.58
C LEU A 112 15.38 5.82 4.63
N ILE A 113 15.29 4.58 5.12
CA ILE A 113 16.20 4.04 6.13
C ILE A 113 17.35 3.25 5.52
N SER A 114 17.53 3.30 4.20
CA SER A 114 18.57 2.56 3.47
C SER A 114 19.95 2.73 4.11
N ALA A 115 20.63 1.59 4.31
CA ALA A 115 21.99 1.53 4.83
C ALA A 115 23.01 2.20 3.90
N HIS A 116 22.67 2.43 2.63
CA HIS A 116 23.51 3.10 1.65
C HIS A 116 23.41 4.63 1.68
N GLY A 117 22.50 5.18 2.48
CA GLY A 117 22.17 6.59 2.48
C GLY A 117 21.25 6.98 1.31
N ARG A 118 20.69 8.20 1.41
CA ARG A 118 19.57 8.63 0.56
C ARG A 118 19.92 8.74 -0.92
N GLU A 119 21.08 9.32 -1.26
CA GLU A 119 21.47 9.53 -2.65
C GLU A 119 21.62 8.19 -3.40
N GLU A 120 22.25 7.21 -2.75
CA GLU A 120 22.42 5.89 -3.33
C GLU A 120 21.09 5.11 -3.37
N ALA A 121 20.25 5.22 -2.34
CA ALA A 121 18.90 4.64 -2.35
C ALA A 121 18.06 5.17 -3.52
N ASP A 122 18.12 6.46 -3.81
CA ASP A 122 17.42 7.08 -4.95
C ASP A 122 18.00 6.60 -6.29
N ARG A 123 19.33 6.42 -6.39
CA ARG A 123 19.98 5.82 -7.56
C ARG A 123 19.54 4.37 -7.77
N LEU A 124 19.55 3.55 -6.72
CA LEU A 124 19.11 2.15 -6.77
C LEU A 124 17.63 2.06 -7.14
N LYS A 125 16.78 2.95 -6.60
CA LYS A 125 15.35 3.03 -6.93
C LYS A 125 15.12 3.35 -8.41
N LEU A 126 15.92 4.24 -8.99
CA LEU A 126 15.86 4.56 -10.43
C LEU A 126 16.31 3.37 -11.31
N LEU A 127 17.28 2.59 -10.86
CA LEU A 127 17.79 1.42 -11.57
C LEU A 127 16.92 0.18 -11.42
N ASN A 128 16.13 0.11 -10.34
CA ASN A 128 15.26 -1.01 -10.05
C ASN A 128 14.25 -1.27 -11.19
N ARG A 129 14.04 -2.55 -11.52
CA ARG A 129 13.06 -3.01 -12.51
C ARG A 129 12.06 -4.01 -11.92
N ARG A 130 12.20 -4.36 -10.64
CA ARG A 130 11.32 -5.28 -9.91
C ARG A 130 10.16 -4.50 -9.30
N THR A 131 8.99 -5.13 -9.23
CA THR A 131 7.85 -4.54 -8.53
C THR A 131 8.05 -4.62 -7.02
N TYR A 132 7.26 -3.86 -6.27
CA TYR A 132 7.25 -3.97 -4.80
C TYR A 132 6.87 -5.38 -4.35
N GLN A 133 5.87 -5.97 -5.00
CA GLN A 133 5.39 -7.31 -4.69
C GLN A 133 6.50 -8.32 -4.91
N ASP A 134 7.22 -8.24 -6.04
CA ASP A 134 8.37 -9.09 -6.30
C ASP A 134 9.42 -8.98 -5.19
N LEU A 135 9.73 -7.76 -4.70
CA LEU A 135 10.76 -7.53 -3.69
C LEU A 135 10.34 -8.07 -2.31
N ILE A 136 9.09 -7.84 -1.91
CA ILE A 136 8.57 -8.26 -0.60
C ILE A 136 8.35 -9.77 -0.57
N PHE A 137 7.78 -10.36 -1.62
CA PHE A 137 7.53 -11.80 -1.68
C PHE A 137 8.84 -12.57 -1.66
N ASP A 138 9.80 -12.20 -2.51
CA ASP A 138 11.12 -12.82 -2.57
C ASP A 138 11.85 -12.76 -1.22
N GLY A 139 11.81 -11.60 -0.56
CA GLY A 139 12.38 -11.45 0.78
C GLY A 139 11.72 -12.31 1.86
N LEU A 140 10.46 -12.72 1.66
CA LEU A 140 9.73 -13.64 2.51
C LEU A 140 9.88 -15.12 2.07
N GLY A 141 10.68 -15.39 1.04
CA GLY A 141 10.85 -16.72 0.46
C GLY A 141 9.64 -17.20 -0.35
N LEU A 142 8.85 -16.26 -0.88
CA LEU A 142 7.68 -16.49 -1.71
C LEU A 142 7.94 -16.03 -3.15
N GLU A 143 7.18 -16.58 -4.09
CA GLU A 143 7.16 -16.12 -5.48
C GLU A 143 5.87 -15.34 -5.73
N PHE A 144 5.98 -14.16 -6.34
CA PHE A 144 4.84 -13.36 -6.77
C PHE A 144 4.41 -13.82 -8.18
N GLU A 145 3.20 -14.35 -8.28
CA GLU A 145 2.66 -14.95 -9.51
C GLU A 145 1.58 -14.04 -10.16
N GLY A 146 1.53 -12.77 -9.75
CA GLY A 146 0.52 -11.82 -10.20
C GLY A 146 -0.75 -11.82 -9.35
N GLU A 147 -0.62 -12.14 -8.06
CA GLU A 147 -1.70 -12.07 -7.09
C GLU A 147 -2.36 -10.68 -7.11
N LYS A 148 -3.69 -10.69 -7.20
CA LYS A 148 -4.50 -9.47 -7.28
C LYS A 148 -4.55 -8.75 -5.94
N TYR A 149 -4.81 -7.45 -5.99
CA TYR A 149 -5.12 -6.71 -4.79
C TYR A 149 -6.44 -7.21 -4.23
N SER A 150 -6.47 -7.46 -2.93
CA SER A 150 -7.71 -7.70 -2.22
C SER A 150 -8.30 -6.35 -1.84
N LEU A 151 -9.48 -6.06 -2.39
CA LEU A 151 -10.21 -4.83 -2.14
C LEU A 151 -11.61 -5.17 -1.60
N PRO A 152 -12.15 -4.37 -0.67
CA PRO A 152 -13.49 -4.59 -0.14
C PRO A 152 -14.55 -4.20 -1.17
N THR A 153 -15.81 -4.49 -0.85
CA THR A 153 -16.95 -3.99 -1.62
C THR A 153 -17.00 -2.45 -1.54
N PRO A 154 -17.05 -1.75 -2.67
CA PRO A 154 -17.16 -0.29 -2.68
C PRO A 154 -18.53 0.20 -2.20
N ILE A 155 -18.59 1.49 -1.83
CA ILE A 155 -19.85 2.19 -1.57
C ILE A 155 -20.24 2.92 -2.85
N GLU A 156 -21.33 2.47 -3.47
CA GLU A 156 -21.82 3.02 -4.75
C GLU A 156 -22.01 4.54 -4.70
N THR A 157 -21.54 5.21 -5.75
CA THR A 157 -21.80 6.62 -6.01
C THR A 157 -22.59 6.78 -7.30
N GLY A 158 -23.05 8.00 -7.59
CA GLY A 158 -23.65 8.32 -8.89
C GLY A 158 -22.65 8.59 -10.02
N LEU A 159 -21.34 8.62 -9.74
CA LEU A 159 -20.32 9.03 -10.70
C LEU A 159 -19.91 7.85 -11.58
N ARG A 160 -20.05 8.02 -12.90
CA ARG A 160 -19.71 7.01 -13.91
C ARG A 160 -19.39 7.71 -15.23
N GLY A 161 -18.59 7.05 -16.07
CA GLY A 161 -18.22 7.59 -17.38
C GLY A 161 -17.33 6.65 -18.16
N ASP A 162 -16.80 7.13 -19.28
CA ASP A 162 -15.81 6.41 -20.06
C ASP A 162 -14.42 6.50 -19.42
N VAL A 163 -14.01 7.70 -19.00
CA VAL A 163 -12.66 7.96 -18.49
C VAL A 163 -12.71 8.66 -17.13
N ALA A 164 -12.05 8.09 -16.13
CA ALA A 164 -11.73 8.76 -14.88
C ALA A 164 -10.35 9.42 -14.97
N ILE A 165 -10.22 10.66 -14.53
CA ILE A 165 -8.94 11.37 -14.42
C ILE A 165 -8.57 11.54 -12.94
N ALA A 166 -7.46 10.93 -12.52
CA ALA A 166 -6.85 11.11 -11.21
C ALA A 166 -5.78 12.21 -11.27
N ALA A 167 -6.22 13.47 -11.21
CA ALA A 167 -5.34 14.63 -11.37
C ALA A 167 -4.54 15.03 -10.12
N ASP A 168 -4.90 14.53 -8.93
CA ASP A 168 -4.23 14.87 -7.67
C ASP A 168 -3.03 13.93 -7.42
N SER A 169 -1.92 14.50 -6.94
CA SER A 169 -0.71 13.77 -6.54
C SER A 169 -0.45 13.80 -5.03
N GLY A 170 -1.34 14.44 -4.26
CA GLY A 170 -1.17 14.67 -2.84
C GLY A 170 -0.01 15.63 -2.52
N PRO A 171 0.21 15.92 -1.22
CA PRO A 171 1.17 16.95 -0.79
C PRO A 171 2.63 16.47 -0.72
N VAL A 172 2.87 15.16 -0.66
CA VAL A 172 4.21 14.59 -0.42
C VAL A 172 5.09 14.72 -1.67
N TRP A 173 4.52 14.48 -2.85
CA TRP A 173 5.24 14.51 -4.12
C TRP A 173 4.47 15.36 -5.15
N PRO A 174 4.37 16.69 -4.96
CA PRO A 174 3.58 17.56 -5.83
C PRO A 174 4.06 17.59 -7.28
N MET A 175 5.35 17.31 -7.51
CA MET A 175 5.95 17.20 -8.85
C MET A 175 5.43 16.00 -9.67
N LYS A 176 4.73 15.04 -9.04
CA LYS A 176 4.05 13.94 -9.77
C LYS A 176 2.79 14.41 -10.49
N LYS A 177 2.32 15.64 -10.24
CA LYS A 177 1.14 16.19 -10.92
C LYS A 177 1.49 16.53 -12.36
N TRP A 178 0.79 15.90 -13.30
CA TRP A 178 0.89 16.22 -14.72
C TRP A 178 0.09 17.48 -15.04
N ALA A 179 0.65 18.35 -15.89
CA ALA A 179 0.08 19.67 -16.15
C ALA A 179 -1.10 19.65 -17.13
N TYR A 180 -1.23 18.62 -17.96
CA TYR A 180 -2.10 18.63 -19.14
C TYR A 180 -3.42 17.86 -18.99
N TYR A 181 -3.90 17.68 -17.75
CA TYR A 181 -5.15 16.96 -17.49
C TYR A 181 -6.38 17.69 -18.05
N ASP A 182 -6.38 19.02 -18.03
CA ASP A 182 -7.52 19.82 -18.52
C ASP A 182 -7.62 19.73 -20.05
N GLU A 183 -6.50 19.87 -20.77
CA GLU A 183 -6.46 19.72 -22.23
C GLU A 183 -6.77 18.28 -22.67
N LEU A 184 -6.33 17.28 -21.89
CA LEU A 184 -6.69 15.89 -22.15
C LEU A 184 -8.21 15.71 -22.03
N LYS A 185 -8.82 16.23 -20.96
CA LYS A 185 -10.27 16.16 -20.75
C LYS A 185 -11.03 16.78 -21.91
N GLU A 186 -10.69 18.01 -22.29
CA GLU A 186 -11.34 18.72 -23.41
C GLU A 186 -11.25 17.93 -24.72
N ARG A 187 -10.08 17.36 -25.01
CA ARG A 187 -9.88 16.54 -26.22
C ARG A 187 -10.74 15.28 -26.20
N LEU A 188 -10.76 14.54 -25.09
CA LEU A 188 -11.54 13.31 -24.97
C LEU A 188 -13.05 13.58 -25.05
N GLU A 189 -13.54 14.65 -24.43
CA GLU A 189 -14.93 15.08 -24.54
C GLU A 189 -15.28 15.55 -25.95
N GLY A 190 -14.34 16.20 -26.66
CA GLY A 190 -14.47 16.52 -28.08
C GLY A 190 -14.62 15.29 -28.99
N HIS A 191 -14.22 14.11 -28.52
CA HIS A 191 -14.46 12.81 -29.18
C HIS A 191 -15.74 12.11 -28.70
N GLY A 192 -16.58 12.78 -27.89
CA GLY A 192 -17.85 12.26 -27.40
C GLY A 192 -17.76 11.34 -26.18
N LEU A 193 -16.60 11.29 -25.50
CA LEU A 193 -16.44 10.49 -24.28
C LEU A 193 -16.97 11.22 -23.05
N THR A 194 -17.53 10.48 -22.09
CA THR A 194 -17.87 11.02 -20.77
C THR A 194 -16.64 10.97 -19.88
N VAL A 195 -16.07 12.14 -19.56
CA VAL A 195 -14.80 12.24 -18.81
C VAL A 195 -15.01 12.93 -17.46
N ASN A 196 -14.67 12.24 -16.38
CA ASN A 196 -14.80 12.77 -15.02
C ASN A 196 -13.43 12.94 -14.38
N VAL A 197 -13.12 14.14 -13.86
CA VAL A 197 -12.03 14.31 -12.91
C VAL A 197 -12.50 13.78 -11.56
N LEU A 198 -11.76 12.84 -10.99
CA LEU A 198 -12.16 12.19 -9.73
C LEU A 198 -12.24 13.24 -8.61
N PRO A 199 -13.38 13.35 -7.91
CA PRO A 199 -13.52 14.26 -6.80
C PRO A 199 -12.79 13.73 -5.56
N LYS A 200 -12.52 14.63 -4.62
CA LYS A 200 -12.17 14.21 -3.25
C LYS A 200 -13.41 13.62 -2.59
N ARG A 201 -13.29 12.40 -2.08
CA ARG A 201 -14.35 11.72 -1.33
C ARG A 201 -14.00 11.69 0.16
N PRO A 202 -15.00 11.79 1.05
CA PRO A 202 -14.80 11.55 2.48
C PRO A 202 -14.52 10.08 2.78
N SER A 203 -14.94 9.15 1.91
CA SER A 203 -14.71 7.71 2.05
C SER A 203 -13.80 7.17 0.96
N LEU A 204 -12.86 6.30 1.34
CA LEU A 204 -12.05 5.53 0.40
C LEU A 204 -12.89 4.54 -0.41
N LEU A 205 -14.01 4.03 0.15
CA LEU A 205 -14.89 3.10 -0.55
C LEU A 205 -15.72 3.77 -1.65
N GLU A 206 -16.10 5.04 -1.46
CA GLU A 206 -16.73 5.85 -2.53
C GLU A 206 -15.72 6.15 -3.63
N HIS A 207 -14.47 6.45 -3.27
CA HIS A 207 -13.41 6.72 -4.24
C HIS A 207 -13.06 5.47 -5.05
N LEU A 208 -13.05 4.30 -4.41
CA LEU A 208 -12.94 3.01 -5.07
C LEU A 208 -14.10 2.78 -6.06
N ALA A 209 -15.34 3.08 -5.66
CA ALA A 209 -16.50 2.99 -6.54
C ALA A 209 -16.35 3.91 -7.76
N ASP A 210 -15.96 5.16 -7.53
CA ASP A 210 -15.74 6.13 -8.61
C ASP A 210 -14.73 5.57 -9.63
N VAL A 211 -13.61 5.00 -9.22
CA VAL A 211 -12.65 4.38 -10.16
C VAL A 211 -13.26 3.19 -10.90
N GLN A 212 -13.94 2.29 -10.18
CA GLN A 212 -14.52 1.07 -10.75
C GLN A 212 -15.61 1.35 -11.79
N LYS A 213 -16.35 2.45 -11.66
CA LYS A 213 -17.48 2.81 -12.54
C LYS A 213 -17.07 3.52 -13.83
N HIS A 214 -15.77 3.53 -14.14
CA HIS A 214 -15.24 4.02 -15.41
C HIS A 214 -14.61 2.90 -16.22
N ARG A 215 -14.57 3.08 -17.54
CA ARG A 215 -14.00 2.09 -18.47
C ARG A 215 -12.47 2.14 -18.51
N CYS A 216 -11.88 3.26 -18.12
CA CYS A 216 -10.44 3.45 -17.99
C CYS A 216 -10.14 4.54 -16.96
N LEU A 217 -8.97 4.43 -16.32
CA LEU A 217 -8.36 5.46 -15.50
C LEU A 217 -7.16 6.08 -16.22
N VAL A 218 -7.05 7.41 -16.18
CA VAL A 218 -5.83 8.14 -16.52
C VAL A 218 -5.35 8.89 -15.28
N GLY A 219 -4.10 8.67 -14.89
CA GLY A 219 -3.53 9.29 -13.69
C GLY A 219 -2.04 9.04 -13.53
N GLY A 220 -1.47 9.64 -12.49
CA GLY A 220 -0.10 9.35 -12.05
C GLY A 220 -0.03 8.20 -11.05
N ASP A 221 1.16 8.02 -10.48
CA ASP A 221 1.41 7.09 -9.36
C ASP A 221 0.73 7.60 -8.07
N SER A 222 -0.55 7.23 -7.90
CA SER A 222 -1.41 7.63 -6.80
C SER A 222 -2.41 6.51 -6.45
N LEU A 223 -3.17 6.68 -5.35
CA LEU A 223 -4.13 5.67 -4.89
C LEU A 223 -5.14 5.20 -5.96
N PRO A 224 -5.75 6.09 -6.78
CA PRO A 224 -6.60 5.68 -7.89
C PRO A 224 -6.00 4.61 -8.80
N MET A 225 -4.70 4.70 -9.13
CA MET A 225 -4.01 3.69 -9.95
C MET A 225 -4.08 2.32 -9.28
N HIS A 226 -3.87 2.25 -7.96
CA HIS A 226 -3.97 0.99 -7.23
C HIS A 226 -5.40 0.46 -7.17
N PHE A 227 -6.40 1.33 -7.05
CA PHE A 227 -7.80 0.92 -7.16
C PHE A 227 -8.11 0.35 -8.53
N ALA A 228 -7.68 1.02 -9.61
CA ALA A 228 -7.88 0.53 -10.97
C ALA A 228 -7.24 -0.84 -11.20
N LEU A 229 -5.99 -1.03 -10.76
CA LEU A 229 -5.31 -2.33 -10.81
C LEU A 229 -6.08 -3.42 -10.06
N GLY A 230 -6.61 -3.11 -8.87
CA GLY A 230 -7.36 -4.07 -8.07
C GLY A 230 -8.76 -4.38 -8.61
N THR A 231 -9.43 -3.40 -9.22
CA THR A 231 -10.77 -3.57 -9.81
C THR A 231 -10.72 -4.09 -11.25
N GLY A 232 -9.54 -4.16 -11.87
CA GLY A 232 -9.38 -4.48 -13.27
C GLY A 232 -9.87 -3.38 -14.21
N THR A 233 -9.91 -2.14 -13.73
CA THR A 233 -10.14 -0.96 -14.57
C THR A 233 -8.85 -0.67 -15.35
N PRO A 234 -8.89 -0.69 -16.69
CA PRO A 234 -7.73 -0.36 -17.53
C PRO A 234 -7.10 1.00 -17.26
#